data_AF-A0A7L6BC84-F1
#
_entry.id   AF-A0A7L6BC84-F1
#
_cell.length_a   1.000
_cell.length_b   1.000
_cell.length_c   1.000
_cell.angle_alpha   90.00
_cell.angle_beta   90.00
_cell.angle_gamma   90.00
#
_symmetry.space_group_name_H-M   'P 1'
#
loop_
_entity.id
_entity.type
_entity.pdbx_description
1 polymer ?
#
loop_
_entity_poly.entity_id
_entity_poly.type
_entity_poly.pdbx_seq_one_letter_code
_entity_poly.pdbx_strand_id
1 'polypeptide(L)'
;MTEPLTVRARLAADLATVRRALTDPAELRVWLAEHAEVDLPRRYEFWGRYTPEGDAPHQRLLHADDKSLRFAWTLDGVETTTEFELAPDGDATILTLRQSHFLIEEAMNGSTIRGVLQTYWALSVANLNAHLEGRPLLPRTDFTSADLRGELLIDAPMDKVWTSLTDSEQASAWFGYPIGIEPWAGGRYAMGGFETGYAAKVLDVTPGRVLSVDWGPTGVSTWELAESGGRTRLTFVQSGFDEGNPPYAAWTGAVAGLAELRRFHELPAWQPIWLADEAPTGA
;
A
#
# COMPACT_ATOMS: atom_id res chain seq x y z
N MET A 1 -1.34 26.15 -4.36
CA MET A 1 -1.00 24.73 -4.59
C MET A 1 -0.84 24.10 -3.22
N THR A 2 -1.51 22.98 -2.96
CA THR A 2 -1.30 22.23 -1.73
C THR A 2 0.09 21.60 -1.74
N GLU A 3 0.64 21.37 -0.56
CA GLU A 3 1.89 20.62 -0.41
C GLU A 3 1.69 19.21 -1.01
N PRO A 4 2.66 18.68 -1.79
CA PRO A 4 2.53 17.35 -2.35
C PRO A 4 2.51 16.31 -1.24
N LEU A 5 1.75 15.23 -1.46
CA LEU A 5 1.92 14.01 -0.68
C LEU A 5 3.36 13.53 -0.84
N THR A 6 4.02 13.23 0.28
CA THR A 6 5.35 12.63 0.31
C THR A 6 5.28 11.23 0.91
N VAL A 7 5.92 10.26 0.26
CA VAL A 7 6.10 8.88 0.77
C VAL A 7 7.59 8.56 0.72
N ARG A 8 8.16 8.17 1.86
CA ARG A 8 9.58 7.80 1.95
C ARG A 8 9.72 6.35 2.36
N ALA A 9 10.58 5.61 1.65
CA ALA A 9 10.87 4.22 1.97
C ALA A 9 12.37 3.91 1.80
N ARG A 10 12.91 3.07 2.69
CA ARG A 10 14.20 2.42 2.54
C ARG A 10 14.02 1.10 1.82
N LEU A 11 14.53 1.02 0.59
CA LEU A 11 14.47 -0.15 -0.27
C LEU A 11 15.73 -1.00 -0.11
N ALA A 12 15.55 -2.31 0.02
CA ALA A 12 16.63 -3.28 0.29
C ALA A 12 17.49 -3.63 -0.95
N ALA A 13 17.90 -2.61 -1.72
CA ALA A 13 18.78 -2.77 -2.87
C ALA A 13 19.60 -1.49 -3.14
N ASP A 14 20.72 -1.65 -3.84
CA ASP A 14 21.55 -0.53 -4.27
C ASP A 14 20.85 0.39 -5.28
N LEU A 15 21.38 1.61 -5.42
CA LEU A 15 20.78 2.66 -6.24
C LEU A 15 20.60 2.23 -7.70
N ALA A 16 21.57 1.50 -8.27
CA ALA A 16 21.52 1.04 -9.65
C ALA A 16 20.40 0.02 -9.88
N THR A 17 20.21 -0.90 -8.92
CA THR A 17 19.16 -1.91 -8.95
C THR A 17 17.78 -1.27 -8.81
N VAL A 18 17.61 -0.34 -7.87
CA VAL A 18 16.36 0.42 -7.73
C VAL A 18 16.07 1.25 -8.97
N ARG A 19 17.09 1.92 -9.52
CA ARG A 19 16.95 2.70 -10.75
C ARG A 19 16.50 1.84 -11.93
N ARG A 20 17.07 0.64 -12.09
CA ARG A 20 16.62 -0.33 -13.09
C ARG A 20 15.18 -0.77 -12.86
N ALA A 21 14.80 -1.12 -11.63
CA ALA A 21 13.43 -1.52 -11.32
C ALA A 21 12.39 -0.43 -11.61
N LEU A 22 12.78 0.85 -11.54
CA LEU A 22 11.97 2.02 -11.91
C LEU A 22 11.98 2.36 -13.41
N THR A 23 12.77 1.69 -14.26
CA THR A 23 12.92 2.09 -15.68
C THR A 23 12.90 0.97 -16.69
N ASP A 24 13.14 -0.25 -16.26
CA ASP A 24 13.01 -1.41 -17.13
C ASP A 24 11.51 -1.76 -17.24
N PRO A 25 10.94 -1.76 -18.46
CA PRO A 25 9.53 -2.05 -18.64
C PRO A 25 9.15 -3.49 -18.26
N ALA A 26 10.08 -4.44 -18.26
CA ALA A 26 9.82 -5.78 -17.73
C ALA A 26 9.68 -5.76 -16.21
N GLU A 27 10.54 -5.02 -15.50
CA GLU A 27 10.45 -4.87 -14.03
C GLU A 27 9.16 -4.16 -13.64
N LEU A 28 8.79 -3.06 -14.33
CA LEU A 28 7.54 -2.31 -14.06
C LEU A 28 6.28 -3.17 -14.21
N ARG A 29 6.25 -4.10 -15.17
CA ARG A 29 5.11 -5.01 -15.36
C ARG A 29 4.99 -6.06 -14.25
N VAL A 30 6.06 -6.29 -13.48
CA VAL A 30 6.02 -7.17 -12.31
C VAL A 30 5.38 -6.45 -11.13
N TRP A 31 5.90 -5.28 -10.74
CA TRP A 31 5.54 -4.66 -9.46
C TRP A 31 4.53 -3.52 -9.54
N LEU A 32 4.47 -2.79 -10.66
CA LEU A 32 3.66 -1.57 -10.79
C LEU A 32 2.36 -1.83 -11.54
N ALA A 33 2.45 -2.17 -12.83
CA ALA A 33 1.31 -2.14 -13.76
C ALA A 33 1.18 -3.43 -14.58
N GLU A 34 0.11 -3.56 -15.36
CA GLU A 34 -0.07 -4.68 -16.30
C GLU A 34 0.74 -4.44 -17.58
N HIS A 35 0.75 -3.20 -18.03
CA HIS A 35 1.51 -2.75 -19.18
C HIS A 35 2.40 -1.58 -18.80
N ALA A 36 3.57 -1.54 -19.42
CA ALA A 36 4.53 -0.46 -19.26
C ALA A 36 5.35 -0.30 -20.55
N GLU A 37 5.69 0.94 -20.89
CA GLU A 37 6.60 1.26 -21.97
C GLU A 37 7.56 2.37 -21.53
N VAL A 38 8.86 2.10 -21.67
CA VAL A 38 9.92 3.03 -21.28
C VAL A 38 10.95 3.13 -22.38
N ASP A 39 11.21 4.36 -22.82
CA ASP A 39 12.20 4.72 -23.84
C ASP A 39 12.74 6.11 -23.47
N LEU A 40 13.62 6.16 -22.48
CA LEU A 40 14.14 7.41 -21.93
C LEU A 40 15.05 8.13 -22.95
N PRO A 41 15.04 9.47 -23.00
CA PRO A 41 14.27 10.40 -22.16
C PRO A 41 12.90 10.76 -22.76
N ARG A 42 12.35 9.95 -23.66
CA ARG A 42 11.15 10.30 -24.46
C ARG A 42 9.85 9.77 -23.87
N ARG A 43 9.87 8.57 -23.29
CA ARG A 43 8.65 7.84 -22.91
C ARG A 43 8.80 7.17 -21.54
N TYR A 44 7.77 7.33 -20.72
CA TYR A 44 7.58 6.60 -19.47
C TYR A 44 6.07 6.50 -19.23
N GLU A 45 5.50 5.35 -19.57
CA GLU A 45 4.06 5.13 -19.58
C GLU A 45 3.74 3.78 -18.95
N PHE A 46 2.61 3.72 -18.23
CA PHE A 46 2.10 2.50 -17.63
C PHE A 46 0.56 2.55 -17.53
N TRP A 47 -0.07 1.41 -17.73
CA TRP A 47 -1.53 1.30 -17.76
C TRP A 47 -1.98 -0.16 -17.52
N GLY A 48 -3.28 -0.37 -17.63
CA GLY A 48 -3.99 -1.62 -17.38
C GLY A 48 -4.70 -1.62 -16.03
N ARG A 49 -5.33 -2.74 -15.70
CA ARG A 49 -6.32 -2.79 -14.60
C ARG A 49 -5.76 -2.49 -13.21
N TYR A 50 -4.44 -2.56 -13.04
CA TYR A 50 -3.75 -2.24 -11.78
C TYR A 50 -3.36 -0.78 -11.65
N THR A 51 -3.75 0.07 -12.59
CA THR A 51 -3.42 1.50 -12.64
C THR A 51 -4.72 2.33 -12.54
N PRO A 52 -4.77 3.36 -11.68
CA PRO A 52 -5.87 4.33 -11.66
C PRO A 52 -6.09 4.96 -13.04
N GLU A 53 -7.32 4.92 -13.55
CA GLU A 53 -7.65 5.29 -14.94
C GLU A 53 -6.71 4.61 -15.96
N GLY A 54 -6.47 3.30 -15.79
CA GLY A 54 -5.53 2.55 -16.61
C GLY A 54 -6.06 2.04 -17.95
N ASP A 55 -7.16 2.58 -18.49
CA ASP A 55 -7.68 2.15 -19.80
C ASP A 55 -6.73 2.52 -20.96
N ALA A 56 -5.90 3.55 -20.77
CA ALA A 56 -4.82 3.96 -21.66
C ALA A 56 -3.63 4.53 -20.85
N PRO A 57 -2.45 4.74 -21.47
CA PRO A 57 -1.40 5.52 -20.83
C PRO A 57 -1.80 7.00 -20.72
N HIS A 58 -1.70 7.55 -19.51
CA HIS A 58 -1.99 8.96 -19.22
C HIS A 58 -0.78 9.70 -18.65
N GLN A 59 0.42 9.15 -18.84
CA GLN A 59 1.66 9.74 -18.35
C GLN A 59 2.42 10.45 -19.46
N ARG A 60 3.04 11.57 -19.11
CA ARG A 60 3.99 12.29 -19.97
C ARG A 60 5.27 12.53 -19.18
N LEU A 61 6.36 11.93 -19.64
CA LEU A 61 7.66 12.07 -19.00
C LEU A 61 8.09 13.55 -18.97
N LEU A 62 8.51 14.02 -17.80
CA LEU A 62 8.99 15.40 -17.59
C LEU A 62 10.49 15.45 -17.35
N HIS A 63 11.04 14.46 -16.65
CA HIS A 63 12.46 14.40 -16.31
C HIS A 63 12.88 12.97 -16.00
N ALA A 64 14.10 12.60 -16.38
CA ALA A 64 14.73 11.35 -15.98
C ALA A 64 16.26 11.49 -15.99
N ASP A 65 16.91 11.19 -14.86
CA ASP A 65 18.36 11.05 -14.75
C ASP A 65 18.69 9.83 -13.86
N ASP A 66 19.91 9.72 -13.35
CA ASP A 66 20.33 8.57 -12.54
C ASP A 66 19.69 8.51 -11.15
N LYS A 67 19.17 9.63 -10.64
CA LYS A 67 18.65 9.75 -9.27
C LYS A 67 17.19 10.18 -9.21
N SER A 68 16.62 10.63 -10.31
CA SER A 68 15.26 11.16 -10.32
C SER A 68 14.50 10.79 -11.58
N LEU A 69 13.20 10.59 -11.40
CA LEU A 69 12.24 10.31 -12.46
C LEU A 69 10.96 11.06 -12.15
N ARG A 70 10.53 11.96 -13.04
CA ARG A 70 9.32 12.77 -12.86
C ARG A 70 8.46 12.72 -14.10
N PHE A 71 7.17 12.52 -13.93
CA PHE A 71 6.19 12.50 -15.01
C PHE A 71 4.93 13.24 -14.61
N ALA A 72 4.27 13.85 -15.59
CA ALA A 72 2.89 14.30 -15.47
C ALA A 72 1.98 13.08 -15.60
N TRP A 73 0.88 13.04 -14.86
CA TRP A 73 -0.13 11.99 -14.92
C TRP A 73 -1.51 12.63 -14.87
N THR A 74 -2.25 12.56 -15.97
CA THR A 74 -3.61 13.08 -16.05
C THR A 74 -4.57 12.09 -15.40
N LEU A 75 -5.31 12.57 -14.40
CA LEU A 75 -6.28 11.80 -13.62
C LEU A 75 -7.54 12.64 -13.39
N ASP A 76 -8.69 12.14 -13.80
CA ASP A 76 -9.97 12.85 -13.74
C ASP A 76 -9.86 14.25 -14.40
N GLY A 77 -9.25 14.27 -15.58
CA GLY A 77 -9.00 15.49 -16.37
C GLY A 77 -7.98 16.47 -15.80
N VAL A 78 -7.39 16.20 -14.62
CA VAL A 78 -6.42 17.07 -13.96
C VAL A 78 -5.00 16.55 -14.20
N GLU A 79 -4.10 17.41 -14.70
CA GLU A 79 -2.68 17.07 -14.82
C GLU A 79 -2.02 17.10 -13.43
N THR A 80 -1.73 15.92 -12.88
CA THR A 80 -0.94 15.76 -11.66
C THR A 80 0.54 15.51 -12.00
N THR A 81 1.40 15.45 -10.99
CA THR A 81 2.82 15.12 -11.15
C THR A 81 3.26 14.13 -10.09
N THR A 82 3.97 13.09 -10.52
CA THR A 82 4.67 12.15 -9.64
C THR A 82 6.17 12.30 -9.85
N GLU A 83 6.93 12.34 -8.77
CA GLU A 83 8.38 12.34 -8.76
C GLU A 83 8.89 11.21 -7.87
N PHE A 84 9.84 10.43 -8.37
CA PHE A 84 10.69 9.53 -7.59
C PHE A 84 12.09 10.14 -7.49
N GLU A 85 12.62 10.24 -6.28
CA GLU A 85 13.97 10.67 -5.98
C GLU A 85 14.70 9.56 -5.21
N LEU A 86 15.93 9.24 -5.63
CA LEU A 86 16.74 8.15 -5.11
C LEU A 86 18.00 8.70 -4.43
N ALA A 87 18.22 8.32 -3.19
CA ALA A 87 19.44 8.60 -2.44
C ALA A 87 20.07 7.30 -1.92
N PRO A 88 21.41 7.13 -2.02
CA PRO A 88 22.08 5.97 -1.45
C PRO A 88 22.02 5.99 0.09
N ASP A 89 21.85 4.83 0.71
CA ASP A 89 21.87 4.63 2.16
C ASP A 89 22.59 3.30 2.50
N GLY A 90 23.93 3.34 2.52
CA GLY A 90 24.74 2.12 2.61
C GLY A 90 24.52 1.21 1.39
N ASP A 91 24.15 -0.05 1.65
CA ASP A 91 23.77 -1.03 0.61
C ASP A 91 22.28 -0.94 0.21
N ALA A 92 21.54 0.00 0.81
CA ALA A 92 20.14 0.28 0.53
C ALA A 92 19.97 1.59 -0.24
N THR A 93 18.73 1.88 -0.64
CA THR A 93 18.35 3.13 -1.31
C THR A 93 17.15 3.74 -0.62
N ILE A 94 17.22 5.03 -0.29
CA ILE A 94 16.05 5.81 0.12
C ILE A 94 15.34 6.28 -1.15
N LEU A 95 14.09 5.84 -1.31
CA LEU A 95 13.14 6.39 -2.27
C LEU A 95 12.32 7.48 -1.58
N THR A 96 12.31 8.67 -2.15
CA THR A 96 11.33 9.73 -1.83
C THR A 96 10.39 9.91 -3.01
N LEU A 97 9.11 9.63 -2.80
CA LEU A 97 8.06 9.79 -3.78
C LEU A 97 7.26 11.04 -3.44
N ARG A 98 7.06 11.93 -4.42
CA ARG A 98 6.19 13.11 -4.29
C ARG A 98 5.06 13.07 -5.29
N GLN A 99 3.83 13.25 -4.82
CA GLN A 99 2.62 13.27 -5.63
C GLN A 99 1.88 14.59 -5.43
N SER A 100 1.68 15.35 -6.50
CA SER A 100 0.86 16.57 -6.44
C SER A 100 -0.63 16.24 -6.55
N HIS A 101 -1.48 17.21 -6.19
CA HIS A 101 -2.94 17.13 -6.31
C HIS A 101 -3.57 15.95 -5.54
N PHE A 102 -2.97 15.61 -4.40
CA PHE A 102 -3.60 14.75 -3.41
C PHE A 102 -4.28 15.60 -2.34
N LEU A 103 -5.53 15.28 -2.02
CA LEU A 103 -6.30 15.88 -0.94
C LEU A 103 -6.86 14.78 -0.06
N ILE A 104 -6.63 14.88 1.26
CA ILE A 104 -7.12 13.87 2.22
C ILE A 104 -8.65 13.79 2.22
N GLU A 105 -9.35 14.89 1.96
CA GLU A 105 -10.82 14.91 1.86
C GLU A 105 -11.30 14.05 0.70
N GLU A 106 -10.66 14.15 -0.47
CA GLU A 106 -10.97 13.31 -1.64
C GLU A 106 -10.69 11.83 -1.35
N ALA A 107 -9.64 11.53 -0.58
CA ALA A 107 -9.33 10.16 -0.15
C ALA A 107 -10.38 9.59 0.81
N MET A 108 -10.94 10.41 1.70
CA MET A 108 -11.94 9.98 2.69
C MET A 108 -13.33 9.80 2.11
N ASN A 109 -13.73 10.66 1.16
CA ASN A 109 -15.07 10.61 0.57
C ASN A 109 -15.12 9.87 -0.78
N GLY A 110 -13.96 9.54 -1.37
CA GLY A 110 -13.88 8.84 -2.66
C GLY A 110 -14.44 9.67 -3.82
N SER A 111 -14.42 11.00 -3.73
CA SER A 111 -15.06 11.88 -4.73
C SER A 111 -14.35 11.88 -6.08
N THR A 112 -13.07 11.52 -6.12
CA THR A 112 -12.27 11.46 -7.35
C THR A 112 -11.26 10.30 -7.28
N ILE A 113 -10.79 9.83 -8.44
CA ILE A 113 -9.77 8.79 -8.51
C ILE A 113 -8.46 9.19 -7.81
N ARG A 114 -8.15 10.50 -7.73
CA ARG A 114 -6.93 11.01 -7.08
C ARG A 114 -6.89 10.70 -5.58
N GLY A 115 -8.06 10.48 -4.96
CA GLY A 115 -8.16 10.05 -3.57
C GLY A 115 -7.44 8.72 -3.28
N VAL A 116 -7.25 7.86 -4.30
CA VAL A 116 -6.52 6.59 -4.12
C VAL A 116 -5.00 6.75 -4.10
N LEU A 117 -4.46 7.89 -4.54
CA LEU A 117 -3.03 7.98 -4.89
C LEU A 117 -2.09 7.69 -3.71
N GLN A 118 -2.49 8.05 -2.49
CA GLN A 118 -1.70 7.71 -1.30
C GLN A 118 -1.57 6.20 -1.11
N THR A 119 -2.68 5.47 -1.12
CA THR A 119 -2.67 4.04 -0.87
C THR A 119 -2.15 3.26 -2.07
N TYR A 120 -2.43 3.73 -3.29
CA TYR A 120 -1.83 3.21 -4.53
C TYR A 120 -0.30 3.25 -4.48
N TRP A 121 0.27 4.39 -4.10
CA TRP A 121 1.73 4.51 -4.01
C TRP A 121 2.29 3.71 -2.84
N ALA A 122 1.61 3.64 -1.70
CA ALA A 122 2.02 2.76 -0.60
C ALA A 122 2.07 1.29 -1.03
N LEU A 123 1.03 0.78 -1.70
CA LEU A 123 1.02 -0.60 -2.20
C LEU A 123 2.10 -0.83 -3.27
N SER A 124 2.24 0.12 -4.20
CA SER A 124 3.21 0.02 -5.30
C SER A 124 4.65 0.01 -4.77
N VAL A 125 4.98 0.87 -3.80
CA VAL A 125 6.31 0.90 -3.16
C VAL A 125 6.57 -0.35 -2.31
N ALA A 126 5.56 -0.87 -1.61
CA ALA A 126 5.68 -2.15 -0.90
C ALA A 126 5.97 -3.32 -1.86
N ASN A 127 5.31 -3.34 -3.03
CA ASN A 127 5.55 -4.32 -4.08
C ASN A 127 6.91 -4.15 -4.76
N LEU A 128 7.36 -2.91 -4.98
CA LEU A 128 8.73 -2.63 -5.44
C LEU A 128 9.75 -3.20 -4.46
N ASN A 129 9.60 -2.96 -3.16
CA ASN A 129 10.51 -3.51 -2.17
C ASN A 129 10.48 -5.05 -2.14
N ALA A 130 9.29 -5.66 -2.17
CA ALA A 130 9.17 -7.12 -2.23
C ALA A 130 9.86 -7.70 -3.48
N HIS A 131 9.69 -7.06 -4.63
CA HIS A 131 10.34 -7.44 -5.88
C HIS A 131 11.87 -7.35 -5.79
N LEU A 132 12.41 -6.26 -5.23
CA LEU A 132 13.85 -6.08 -5.01
C LEU A 132 14.43 -7.14 -4.05
N GLU A 133 13.65 -7.58 -3.06
CA GLU A 133 14.03 -8.64 -2.12
C GLU A 133 13.83 -10.06 -2.69
N GLY A 134 13.30 -10.21 -3.91
CA GLY A 134 12.96 -11.51 -4.49
C GLY A 134 11.82 -12.22 -3.76
N ARG A 135 10.94 -11.47 -3.09
CA ARG A 135 9.79 -11.97 -2.33
C ARG A 135 8.51 -11.97 -3.17
N PRO A 136 7.52 -12.81 -2.84
CA PRO A 136 6.20 -12.73 -3.45
C PRO A 136 5.57 -11.34 -3.27
N LEU A 137 4.95 -10.81 -4.32
CA LEU A 137 4.23 -9.54 -4.26
C LEU A 137 2.92 -9.69 -3.49
N LEU A 138 2.40 -8.56 -3.02
CA LEU A 138 1.02 -8.44 -2.55
C LEU A 138 0.05 -8.45 -3.74
N PRO A 139 -1.22 -8.84 -3.52
CA PRO A 139 -2.26 -8.63 -4.52
C PRO A 139 -2.37 -7.14 -4.87
N ARG A 140 -2.35 -6.82 -6.16
CA ARG A 140 -2.56 -5.45 -6.65
C ARG A 140 -4.05 -5.16 -6.75
N THR A 141 -4.43 -3.90 -6.53
CA THR A 141 -5.81 -3.46 -6.69
C THR A 141 -6.20 -3.50 -8.15
N ASP A 142 -7.22 -4.31 -8.49
CA ASP A 142 -7.86 -4.28 -9.79
C ASP A 142 -8.93 -3.18 -9.81
N PHE A 143 -8.61 -2.03 -10.43
CA PHE A 143 -9.49 -0.87 -10.54
C PHE A 143 -10.67 -1.06 -11.50
N THR A 144 -10.84 -2.26 -12.05
CA THR A 144 -11.95 -2.63 -12.94
C THR A 144 -12.89 -3.65 -12.31
N SER A 145 -12.62 -4.06 -11.06
CA SER A 145 -13.36 -5.11 -10.36
C SER A 145 -13.92 -4.63 -9.03
N ALA A 146 -15.10 -5.14 -8.67
CA ALA A 146 -15.65 -5.05 -7.32
C ALA A 146 -15.29 -6.28 -6.45
N ASP A 147 -14.62 -7.29 -7.02
CA ASP A 147 -14.08 -8.42 -6.25
C ASP A 147 -12.77 -8.02 -5.56
N LEU A 148 -12.91 -7.50 -4.34
CA LEU A 148 -11.80 -7.03 -3.51
C LEU A 148 -11.36 -8.17 -2.58
N ARG A 149 -10.62 -9.12 -3.13
CA ARG A 149 -10.04 -10.28 -2.44
C ARG A 149 -8.56 -10.43 -2.75
N GLY A 150 -7.79 -10.83 -1.74
CA GLY A 150 -6.34 -10.94 -1.81
C GLY A 150 -5.83 -11.99 -0.85
N GLU A 151 -4.78 -12.70 -1.24
CA GLU A 151 -4.17 -13.74 -0.41
C GLU A 151 -2.66 -13.51 -0.33
N LEU A 152 -2.08 -13.75 0.84
CA LEU A 152 -0.65 -13.82 1.05
C LEU A 152 -0.29 -14.96 2.00
N LEU A 153 0.92 -15.48 1.83
CA LEU A 153 1.52 -16.45 2.73
C LEU A 153 2.50 -15.74 3.65
N ILE A 154 2.42 -16.02 4.94
CA ILE A 154 3.30 -15.48 5.98
C ILE A 154 4.06 -16.64 6.60
N ASP A 155 5.40 -16.56 6.62
CA ASP A 155 6.27 -17.57 7.24
C ASP A 155 6.27 -17.49 8.78
N ALA A 156 5.08 -17.64 9.37
CA ALA A 156 4.89 -17.75 10.81
C ALA A 156 3.70 -18.64 11.17
N PRO A 157 3.71 -19.25 12.37
CA PRO A 157 2.57 -19.98 12.92
C PRO A 157 1.29 -19.12 13.05
N MET A 158 0.13 -19.77 12.89
CA MET A 158 -1.17 -19.08 12.89
C MET A 158 -1.46 -18.34 14.20
N ASP A 159 -1.03 -18.85 15.35
CA ASP A 159 -1.21 -18.20 16.65
C ASP A 159 -0.45 -16.87 16.73
N LYS A 160 0.75 -16.79 16.12
CA LYS A 160 1.54 -15.56 16.04
C LYS A 160 0.91 -14.54 15.12
N VAL A 161 0.48 -14.96 13.93
CA VAL A 161 -0.21 -14.08 12.98
C VAL A 161 -1.53 -13.58 13.57
N TRP A 162 -2.31 -14.46 14.19
CA TRP A 162 -3.55 -14.08 14.88
C TRP A 162 -3.30 -13.05 15.97
N THR A 163 -2.32 -13.29 16.84
CA THR A 163 -1.98 -12.34 17.91
C THR A 163 -1.64 -10.98 17.32
N SER A 164 -0.80 -10.92 16.28
CA SER A 164 -0.42 -9.64 15.65
C SER A 164 -1.56 -8.89 14.97
N LEU A 165 -2.66 -9.58 14.60
CA LEU A 165 -3.85 -8.95 14.02
C LEU A 165 -4.83 -8.45 15.07
N THR A 166 -4.86 -9.06 16.26
CA THR A 166 -5.87 -8.77 17.29
C THR A 166 -5.35 -8.03 18.52
N ASP A 167 -4.03 -8.08 18.75
CA ASP A 167 -3.38 -7.35 19.84
C ASP A 167 -3.07 -5.93 19.39
N SER A 168 -3.49 -4.94 20.18
CA SER A 168 -3.37 -3.51 19.82
C SER A 168 -1.91 -3.06 19.73
N GLU A 169 -1.03 -3.57 20.59
CA GLU A 169 0.38 -3.19 20.61
C GLU A 169 1.10 -3.72 19.37
N GLN A 170 0.94 -5.00 19.06
CA GLN A 170 1.52 -5.59 17.86
C GLN A 170 0.93 -5.01 16.57
N ALA A 171 -0.40 -4.83 16.51
CA ALA A 171 -1.06 -4.18 15.38
C ALA A 171 -0.50 -2.77 15.14
N SER A 172 -0.36 -1.98 16.20
CA SER A 172 0.24 -0.64 16.10
C SER A 172 1.69 -0.70 15.64
N ALA A 173 2.47 -1.67 16.11
CA ALA A 173 3.87 -1.82 15.77
C ALA A 173 4.08 -2.07 14.27
N TRP A 174 3.46 -3.10 13.69
CA TRP A 174 3.66 -3.41 12.27
C TRP A 174 2.91 -2.44 11.34
N PHE A 175 1.80 -1.85 11.78
CA PHE A 175 1.06 -0.86 10.98
C PHE A 175 1.76 0.51 10.95
N GLY A 176 2.56 0.85 11.98
CA GLY A 176 3.28 2.13 12.06
C GLY A 176 2.39 3.31 12.49
N TYR A 177 1.18 3.05 12.97
CA TYR A 177 0.25 4.05 13.50
C TYR A 177 -0.58 3.42 14.63
N PRO A 178 -1.07 4.18 15.63
CA PRO A 178 -1.83 3.61 16.73
C PRO A 178 -3.08 2.87 16.26
N ILE A 179 -3.29 1.63 16.73
CA ILE A 179 -4.46 0.81 16.48
C ILE A 179 -5.05 0.35 17.81
N GLY A 180 -6.34 0.60 18.03
CA GLY A 180 -7.09 0.08 19.18
C GLY A 180 -8.02 -1.04 18.76
N ILE A 181 -7.91 -2.21 19.40
CA ILE A 181 -8.68 -3.41 19.05
C ILE A 181 -9.33 -4.00 20.30
N GLU A 182 -10.63 -4.23 20.23
CA GLU A 182 -11.41 -5.06 21.13
C GLU A 182 -11.82 -6.32 20.37
N PRO A 183 -11.01 -7.40 20.40
CA PRO A 183 -11.16 -8.54 19.49
C PRO A 183 -12.26 -9.51 19.94
N TRP A 184 -13.49 -9.02 20.05
CA TRP A 184 -14.70 -9.81 20.30
C TRP A 184 -15.88 -9.22 19.51
N ALA A 185 -16.89 -10.04 19.22
CA ALA A 185 -18.08 -9.59 18.50
C ALA A 185 -18.77 -8.43 19.25
N GLY A 186 -19.04 -7.34 18.54
CA GLY A 186 -19.57 -6.09 19.10
C GLY A 186 -18.50 -5.14 19.68
N GLY A 187 -17.23 -5.54 19.72
CA GLY A 187 -16.11 -4.69 20.08
C GLY A 187 -15.79 -3.61 19.04
N ARG A 188 -14.82 -2.77 19.36
CA ARG A 188 -14.35 -1.65 18.54
C ARG A 188 -13.02 -1.94 17.85
N TYR A 189 -12.85 -1.43 16.64
CA TYR A 189 -11.58 -1.36 15.92
C TYR A 189 -11.32 0.10 15.51
N ALA A 190 -10.28 0.73 16.07
CA ALA A 190 -10.00 2.15 15.89
C ALA A 190 -8.64 2.38 15.25
N MET A 191 -8.62 2.88 14.00
CA MET A 191 -7.39 3.41 13.40
C MET A 191 -7.12 4.80 13.99
N GLY A 192 -5.98 4.96 14.64
CA GLY A 192 -5.66 6.10 15.51
C GLY A 192 -5.83 5.81 16.99
N GLY A 193 -6.29 4.62 17.37
CA GLY A 193 -6.56 4.26 18.76
C GLY A 193 -7.88 4.84 19.28
N PHE A 194 -8.34 4.34 20.43
CA PHE A 194 -9.68 4.64 20.96
C PHE A 194 -9.89 6.12 21.34
N GLU A 195 -8.81 6.87 21.54
CA GLU A 195 -8.86 8.28 21.92
C GLU A 195 -9.25 9.21 20.75
N THR A 196 -9.17 8.75 19.50
CA THR A 196 -9.48 9.55 18.30
C THR A 196 -10.96 9.66 17.96
N GLY A 197 -11.81 8.91 18.67
CA GLY A 197 -13.28 9.02 18.62
C GLY A 197 -13.97 8.15 17.56
N TYR A 198 -13.38 7.94 16.38
CA TYR A 198 -13.93 7.01 15.40
C TYR A 198 -13.46 5.57 15.66
N ALA A 199 -14.39 4.63 15.69
CA ALA A 199 -14.09 3.21 15.73
C ALA A 199 -15.11 2.42 14.89
N ALA A 200 -14.59 1.56 14.04
CA ALA A 200 -15.35 0.53 13.33
C ALA A 200 -15.84 -0.56 14.29
N LYS A 201 -16.85 -1.31 13.87
CA LYS A 201 -17.46 -2.35 14.70
C LYS A 201 -16.92 -3.73 14.33
N VAL A 202 -16.41 -4.46 15.31
CA VAL A 202 -16.07 -5.88 15.15
C VAL A 202 -17.36 -6.69 15.04
N LEU A 203 -17.55 -7.40 13.93
CA LEU A 203 -18.76 -8.19 13.66
C LEU A 203 -18.62 -9.65 14.11
N ASP A 204 -17.54 -10.30 13.67
CA ASP A 204 -17.29 -11.72 13.92
C ASP A 204 -15.83 -11.94 14.32
N VAL A 205 -15.65 -12.83 15.28
CA VAL A 205 -14.34 -13.26 15.77
C VAL A 205 -14.39 -14.75 16.02
N THR A 206 -13.69 -15.50 15.18
CA THR A 206 -13.34 -16.89 15.46
C THR A 206 -11.86 -16.94 15.85
N PRO A 207 -11.52 -17.12 17.14
CA PRO A 207 -10.14 -17.08 17.60
C PRO A 207 -9.19 -17.96 16.78
N GLY A 208 -8.07 -17.37 16.36
CA GLY A 208 -7.06 -18.02 15.53
C GLY A 208 -7.44 -18.17 14.05
N ARG A 209 -8.62 -17.72 13.61
CA ARG A 209 -9.13 -18.02 12.26
C ARG A 209 -9.74 -16.84 11.54
N VAL A 210 -10.67 -16.11 12.14
CA VAL A 210 -11.45 -15.09 11.42
C VAL A 210 -11.63 -13.84 12.28
N LEU A 211 -11.36 -12.68 11.70
CA LEU A 211 -11.74 -11.36 12.23
C LEU A 211 -12.50 -10.62 11.13
N SER A 212 -13.71 -10.12 11.44
CA SER A 212 -14.49 -9.27 10.53
C SER A 212 -14.82 -7.93 11.19
N VAL A 213 -14.59 -6.83 10.46
CA VAL A 213 -14.76 -5.46 10.95
C VAL A 213 -15.59 -4.65 9.95
N ASP A 214 -16.66 -4.02 10.43
CA ASP A 214 -17.57 -3.17 9.68
C ASP A 214 -17.17 -1.70 9.77
N TRP A 215 -16.84 -1.12 8.62
CA TRP A 215 -16.43 0.27 8.44
C TRP A 215 -17.56 1.15 7.91
N GLY A 216 -18.82 0.70 7.97
CA GLY A 216 -19.97 1.43 7.47
C GLY A 216 -20.00 1.47 5.94
N PRO A 217 -20.04 2.65 5.29
CA PRO A 217 -20.10 2.75 3.82
C PRO A 217 -18.96 2.07 3.06
N THR A 218 -17.78 1.98 3.69
CA THR A 218 -16.60 1.27 3.14
C THR A 218 -16.79 -0.26 3.15
N GLY A 219 -17.82 -0.75 3.84
CA GLY A 219 -18.16 -2.17 3.94
C GLY A 219 -17.36 -2.91 5.02
N VAL A 220 -17.38 -4.22 4.93
CA VAL A 220 -16.78 -5.16 5.89
C VAL A 220 -15.44 -5.66 5.37
N SER A 221 -14.39 -5.47 6.20
CA SER A 221 -13.09 -6.10 6.00
C SER A 221 -13.03 -7.41 6.79
N THR A 222 -12.61 -8.50 6.14
CA THR A 222 -12.48 -9.81 6.76
C THR A 222 -11.06 -10.35 6.55
N TRP A 223 -10.41 -10.73 7.64
CA TRP A 223 -9.15 -11.47 7.66
C TRP A 223 -9.43 -12.93 8.02
N GLU A 224 -9.07 -13.85 7.14
CA GLU A 224 -9.19 -15.30 7.36
C GLU A 224 -7.81 -15.95 7.36
N LEU A 225 -7.50 -16.71 8.39
CA LEU A 225 -6.25 -17.44 8.57
C LEU A 225 -6.48 -18.94 8.37
N ALA A 226 -5.62 -19.55 7.56
CA ALA A 226 -5.57 -20.99 7.36
C ALA A 226 -4.14 -21.51 7.43
N GLU A 227 -3.98 -22.71 7.97
CA GLU A 227 -2.68 -23.37 8.04
C GLU A 227 -2.23 -23.78 6.63
N SER A 228 -0.95 -23.57 6.33
CA SER A 228 -0.37 -23.91 5.05
C SER A 228 1.07 -24.39 5.21
N GLY A 229 1.24 -25.63 5.68
CA GLY A 229 2.56 -26.29 5.75
C GLY A 229 3.54 -25.60 6.69
N GLY A 230 3.10 -25.35 7.94
CA GLY A 230 3.88 -24.62 8.95
C GLY A 230 3.85 -23.09 8.82
N ARG A 231 3.24 -22.58 7.74
CA ARG A 231 3.02 -21.16 7.45
C ARG A 231 1.55 -20.80 7.59
N THR A 232 1.24 -19.51 7.56
CA THR A 232 -0.13 -19.01 7.62
C THR A 232 -0.53 -18.41 6.28
N ARG A 233 -1.58 -18.94 5.66
CA ARG A 233 -2.27 -18.26 4.55
C ARG A 233 -3.25 -17.26 5.16
N LEU A 234 -3.03 -15.98 4.87
CA LEU A 234 -3.97 -14.91 5.18
C LEU A 234 -4.76 -14.59 3.92
N THR A 235 -6.08 -14.68 4.00
CA THR A 235 -7.00 -14.12 3.02
C THR A 235 -7.57 -12.83 3.57
N PHE A 236 -7.48 -11.76 2.79
CA PHE A 236 -8.13 -10.49 3.08
C PHE A 236 -9.24 -10.24 2.06
N VAL A 237 -10.43 -9.87 2.53
CA VAL A 237 -11.60 -9.58 1.70
C VAL A 237 -12.21 -8.26 2.16
N GLN A 238 -12.55 -7.39 1.23
CA GLN A 238 -13.45 -6.26 1.45
C GLN A 238 -14.78 -6.58 0.76
N SER A 239 -15.91 -6.41 1.45
CA SER A 239 -17.24 -6.73 0.91
C SER A 239 -18.32 -5.84 1.51
N GLY A 240 -19.57 -5.94 1.04
CA GLY A 240 -20.70 -5.22 1.64
C GLY A 240 -20.71 -3.71 1.40
N PHE A 241 -19.93 -3.23 0.43
CA PHE A 241 -19.91 -1.85 -0.05
C PHE A 241 -20.78 -1.69 -1.32
N ASP A 242 -20.94 -0.46 -1.80
CA ASP A 242 -21.57 -0.18 -3.10
C ASP A 242 -20.64 -0.60 -4.25
N GLU A 243 -20.97 -1.68 -4.96
CA GLU A 243 -20.17 -2.19 -6.08
C GLU A 243 -20.06 -1.19 -7.25
N GLY A 244 -20.97 -0.21 -7.35
CA GLY A 244 -20.87 0.89 -8.32
C GLY A 244 -19.82 1.94 -7.96
N ASN A 245 -19.38 1.96 -6.69
CA ASN A 245 -18.31 2.82 -6.20
C ASN A 245 -17.42 2.03 -5.21
N PRO A 246 -16.62 1.06 -5.69
CA PRO A 246 -15.81 0.22 -4.81
C PRO A 246 -14.81 1.05 -3.99
N PRO A 247 -14.58 0.72 -2.72
CA PRO A 247 -13.71 1.48 -1.82
C PRO A 247 -12.23 1.18 -2.08
N TYR A 248 -11.75 1.42 -3.30
CA TYR A 248 -10.40 1.10 -3.73
C TYR A 248 -9.34 1.68 -2.81
N ALA A 249 -9.51 2.91 -2.32
CA ALA A 249 -8.54 3.55 -1.42
C ALA A 249 -8.36 2.75 -0.12
N ALA A 250 -9.46 2.34 0.51
CA ALA A 250 -9.45 1.57 1.75
C ALA A 250 -8.87 0.16 1.54
N TRP A 251 -9.33 -0.55 0.50
CA TRP A 251 -8.79 -1.85 0.12
C TRP A 251 -7.28 -1.81 -0.14
N THR A 252 -6.85 -0.89 -1.00
CA THR A 252 -5.44 -0.74 -1.39
C THR A 252 -4.57 -0.43 -0.17
N GLY A 253 -5.06 0.43 0.74
CA GLY A 253 -4.34 0.81 1.96
C GLY A 253 -4.19 -0.35 2.93
N ALA A 254 -5.28 -1.11 3.15
CA ALA A 254 -5.25 -2.29 3.99
C ALA A 254 -4.26 -3.34 3.45
N VAL A 255 -4.32 -3.63 2.14
CA VAL A 255 -3.39 -4.56 1.50
C VAL A 255 -1.94 -4.08 1.58
N ALA A 256 -1.68 -2.78 1.36
CA ALA A 256 -0.33 -2.22 1.49
C ALA A 256 0.26 -2.47 2.88
N GLY A 257 -0.54 -2.30 3.94
CA GLY A 257 -0.12 -2.59 5.32
C GLY A 257 0.24 -4.05 5.57
N LEU A 258 -0.36 -5.00 4.85
CA LEU A 258 -0.05 -6.43 4.98
C LEU A 258 1.39 -6.76 4.57
N ALA A 259 2.07 -5.90 3.81
CA ALA A 259 3.51 -6.06 3.55
C ALA A 259 4.31 -6.01 4.85
N GLU A 260 4.03 -5.04 5.72
CA GLU A 260 4.74 -4.91 6.99
C GLU A 260 4.31 -5.96 8.00
N LEU A 261 3.04 -6.39 8.02
CA LEU A 261 2.63 -7.56 8.79
C LEU A 261 3.46 -8.79 8.42
N ARG A 262 3.63 -9.07 7.13
CA ARG A 262 4.45 -10.20 6.67
C ARG A 262 5.91 -10.02 7.09
N ARG A 263 6.49 -8.84 6.86
CA ARG A 263 7.88 -8.54 7.21
C ARG A 263 8.14 -8.61 8.72
N PHE A 264 7.18 -8.18 9.54
CA PHE A 264 7.22 -8.23 11.01
C PHE A 264 7.45 -9.65 11.52
N HIS A 265 6.86 -10.64 10.85
CA HIS A 265 7.03 -12.06 11.19
C HIS A 265 8.27 -12.70 10.55
N GLU A 266 8.64 -12.27 9.34
CA GLU A 266 9.65 -12.97 8.53
C GLU A 266 11.08 -12.42 8.67
N LEU A 267 11.24 -11.19 9.18
CA LEU A 267 12.56 -10.56 9.29
C LEU A 267 13.07 -10.58 10.73
N PRO A 268 14.29 -11.13 10.96
CA PRO A 268 14.98 -10.94 12.22
C PRO A 268 15.24 -9.45 12.45
N ALA A 269 14.93 -8.95 13.66
CA ALA A 269 15.10 -7.54 14.00
C ALA A 269 14.42 -6.59 13.00
N TRP A 270 13.19 -6.94 12.59
CA TRP A 270 12.37 -6.17 11.66
C TRP A 270 12.40 -4.67 11.94
N GLN A 271 12.47 -3.90 10.86
CA GLN A 271 12.24 -2.47 10.81
C GLN A 271 11.32 -2.19 9.62
N PRO A 272 10.37 -1.24 9.74
CA PRO A 272 9.53 -0.85 8.62
C PRO A 272 10.40 -0.26 7.51
N ILE A 273 9.98 -0.47 6.25
CA ILE A 273 10.61 0.21 5.12
C ILE A 273 10.28 1.70 5.16
N TRP A 274 9.12 2.06 5.72
CA TRP A 274 8.59 3.41 5.77
C TRP A 274 9.45 4.28 6.68
N LEU A 275 9.87 5.42 6.15
CA LEU A 275 10.57 6.44 6.91
C LEU A 275 9.55 7.53 7.26
N ALA A 276 9.52 7.94 8.53
CA ALA A 276 8.77 9.11 8.92
C ALA A 276 9.26 10.33 8.13
N ASP A 277 8.38 11.29 7.89
CA ASP A 277 8.82 12.62 7.46
C ASP A 277 9.81 13.13 8.51
N GLU A 278 11.02 13.51 8.05
CA GLU A 278 11.93 14.22 8.92
C GLU A 278 11.20 15.49 9.36
N ALA A 279 10.95 15.63 10.66
CA ALA A 279 10.56 16.91 11.21
C ALA A 279 11.58 17.94 10.70
N PRO A 280 11.15 19.09 10.14
CA PRO A 280 12.07 20.06 9.59
C PRO A 280 13.13 20.38 10.65
N THR A 281 14.38 20.07 10.32
CA THR A 281 15.51 20.38 11.18
C THR A 281 15.62 21.89 11.31
N GLY A 282 15.10 22.43 12.42
CA GLY A 282 15.41 23.75 12.95
C GLY A 282 14.58 24.91 12.40
N ALA A 283 13.91 25.58 13.32
CA ALA A 283 14.14 27.01 13.54
C ALA A 283 14.72 27.17 14.95
#